data_AF-A0A6I8UD51-F1
#
_entry.id   AF-A0A6I8UD51-F1
#
_cell.length_a   1.000
_cell.length_b   1.000
_cell.length_c   1.000
_cell.angle_alpha   90.00
_cell.angle_beta   90.00
_cell.angle_gamma   90.00
#
_symmetry.space_group_name_H-M   'P 1'
#
loop_
_entity.id
_entity.type
_entity.pdbx_description
1 polymer ?
#
loop_
_entity_poly.entity_id
_entity_poly.type
_entity_poly.pdbx_seq_one_letter_code
_entity_poly.pdbx_strand_id
1 'polypeptide(L)'
;MWVKCVVKIIINKRAIKMTAEINNVSQDYAKIVQSADLDREINPLCTNIDDMLARLDEFETLLSSVRAESNGIMANHVCSILSFSDNFEELRTRIDNLEVFVGAVSANLNEVERSVDVAEQELNVTDYSLKGLLFKPLKAKLTAPDPAAAQTLPRTNLVAGVFQPVSIYSSDEYFGAAATPEEPQVA
;
A
#
# COMPACT_ATOMS: atom_id res chain seq x y z
N MET A 1 96.02 9.67 -64.49
CA MET A 1 94.95 10.68 -64.67
C MET A 1 93.55 10.05 -64.81
N TRP A 2 93.40 9.01 -65.64
CA TRP A 2 92.13 8.29 -65.88
C TRP A 2 91.46 7.67 -64.64
N VAL A 3 92.21 7.01 -63.77
CA VAL A 3 91.65 6.37 -62.56
C VAL A 3 90.97 7.38 -61.64
N LYS A 4 91.55 8.57 -61.46
CA LYS A 4 90.95 9.65 -60.64
C LYS A 4 89.63 10.15 -61.22
N CYS A 5 89.51 10.18 -62.56
CA CYS A 5 88.28 10.57 -63.24
C CYS A 5 87.17 9.53 -63.01
N VAL A 6 87.48 8.25 -63.17
CA VAL A 6 86.53 7.14 -62.98
C VAL A 6 86.03 7.08 -61.52
N VAL A 7 86.92 7.21 -60.54
CA VAL A 7 86.55 7.26 -59.12
C VAL A 7 85.61 8.43 -58.82
N LYS A 8 85.89 9.61 -59.37
CA LYS A 8 85.04 10.80 -59.18
C LYS A 8 83.64 10.63 -59.80
N ILE A 9 83.55 9.96 -60.95
CA ILE A 9 82.27 9.63 -61.59
C ILE A 9 81.47 8.64 -60.73
N ILE A 10 82.11 7.59 -60.19
CA ILE A 10 81.44 6.59 -59.34
C ILE A 10 80.92 7.24 -58.05
N ILE A 11 81.73 8.09 -57.40
CA ILE A 11 81.33 8.82 -56.20
C ILE A 11 80.15 9.75 -56.50
N ASN A 12 80.21 10.51 -57.59
CA ASN A 12 79.12 11.41 -57.97
C ASN A 12 77.83 10.64 -58.27
N LYS A 13 77.92 9.50 -58.98
CA LYS A 13 76.76 8.66 -59.29
C LYS A 13 76.14 8.04 -58.03
N ARG A 14 76.95 7.65 -57.04
CA ARG A 14 76.46 7.20 -55.73
C ARG A 14 75.80 8.32 -54.94
N ALA A 15 76.38 9.52 -54.93
CA ALA A 15 75.81 10.68 -54.26
C ALA A 15 74.44 11.06 -54.86
N ILE A 16 74.33 11.11 -56.20
CA ILE A 16 73.06 11.39 -56.89
C ILE A 16 71.99 10.34 -56.56
N LYS A 17 72.36 9.05 -56.57
CA LYS A 17 71.44 7.98 -56.18
C LYS A 17 70.99 8.15 -54.74
N MET A 18 71.90 8.40 -53.81
CA MET A 18 71.59 8.58 -52.39
C MET A 18 70.64 9.76 -52.15
N THR A 19 70.85 10.90 -52.81
CA THR A 19 69.96 12.06 -52.71
C THR A 19 68.56 11.76 -53.28
N ALA A 20 68.47 11.00 -54.37
CA ALA A 20 67.19 10.58 -54.93
C ALA A 20 66.40 9.66 -53.99
N GLU A 21 67.06 8.69 -53.35
CA GLU A 21 66.44 7.82 -52.35
C GLU A 21 65.97 8.60 -51.12
N ILE A 22 66.79 9.53 -50.61
CA ILE A 22 66.41 10.40 -49.48
C ILE A 22 65.20 11.26 -49.83
N ASN A 23 65.15 11.84 -51.04
CA ASN A 23 64.00 12.61 -51.49
C ASN A 23 62.75 11.74 -51.62
N ASN A 24 62.88 10.50 -52.10
CA ASN A 24 61.76 9.58 -52.22
C ASN A 24 61.20 9.22 -50.83
N VAL A 25 62.07 8.80 -49.90
CA VAL A 25 61.68 8.51 -48.51
C VAL A 25 61.03 9.74 -47.86
N SER A 26 61.61 10.92 -48.05
CA SER A 26 61.06 12.18 -47.52
C SER A 26 59.67 12.48 -48.09
N GLN A 27 59.45 12.22 -49.38
CA GLN A 27 58.15 12.39 -50.02
C GLN A 27 57.13 11.37 -49.54
N ASP A 28 57.51 10.12 -49.31
CA ASP A 28 56.60 9.09 -48.81
C ASP A 28 56.19 9.36 -47.36
N TYR A 29 57.11 9.81 -46.50
CA TYR A 29 56.76 10.29 -45.16
C TYR A 29 55.85 11.52 -45.21
N ALA A 30 56.11 12.48 -46.10
CA ALA A 30 55.26 13.65 -46.26
C ALA A 30 53.83 13.27 -46.69
N LYS A 31 53.67 12.28 -47.58
CA LYS A 31 52.35 11.77 -47.96
C LYS A 31 51.61 11.16 -46.78
N ILE A 32 52.28 10.33 -45.97
CA ILE A 32 51.65 9.71 -44.79
C ILE A 32 51.12 10.78 -43.84
N VAL A 33 51.96 11.79 -43.52
CA VAL A 33 51.58 12.89 -42.62
C VAL A 33 50.46 13.75 -43.20
N GLN A 34 50.46 14.02 -44.51
CA GLN A 34 49.39 14.79 -45.17
C GLN A 34 48.09 13.99 -45.34
N SER A 35 48.18 12.66 -45.45
CA SER A 35 47.01 11.77 -45.60
C SER A 35 46.36 11.38 -44.28
N ALA A 36 47.12 11.47 -43.18
CA ALA A 36 46.62 11.20 -41.83
C ALA A 36 45.86 12.42 -41.31
N ASP A 37 44.59 12.52 -41.70
CA ASP A 37 43.67 13.50 -41.14
C ASP A 37 43.13 12.98 -39.79
N LEU A 38 44.00 13.06 -38.77
CA LEU A 38 43.68 12.63 -37.42
C LEU A 38 42.54 13.44 -36.81
N ASP A 39 42.40 14.71 -37.19
CA ASP A 39 41.31 15.56 -36.73
C ASP A 39 39.96 15.04 -37.20
N ARG A 40 39.88 14.49 -38.43
CA ARG A 40 38.65 13.87 -38.94
C ARG A 40 38.27 12.59 -38.21
N GLU A 41 39.23 11.88 -37.61
CA GLU A 41 38.96 10.65 -36.85
C GLU A 41 38.73 10.92 -35.37
N ILE A 42 39.46 11.86 -34.78
CA ILE A 42 39.42 12.18 -33.35
C ILE A 42 38.21 13.05 -33.00
N ASN A 43 37.87 14.05 -33.82
CA ASN A 43 36.79 14.97 -33.49
C ASN A 43 35.42 14.28 -33.32
N PRO A 44 35.02 13.34 -34.21
CA PRO A 44 33.78 12.59 -34.00
C PRO A 44 33.76 11.77 -32.71
N LEU A 45 34.91 11.23 -32.29
CA LEU A 45 35.05 10.50 -31.03
C LEU A 45 34.88 11.45 -29.84
N CYS A 46 35.53 12.61 -29.85
CA CYS A 46 35.37 13.63 -28.81
C CYS A 46 33.91 14.09 -28.70
N THR A 47 33.26 14.42 -29.82
CA THR A 47 31.84 14.81 -29.85
C THR A 47 30.92 13.71 -29.32
N ASN A 48 31.21 12.44 -29.63
CA ASN A 48 30.41 11.33 -29.11
C ASN A 48 30.58 11.17 -27.59
N ILE A 49 31.81 11.31 -27.08
CA ILE A 49 32.08 11.27 -25.64
C ILE A 49 31.36 12.41 -24.92
N ASP A 50 31.39 13.62 -25.46
CA ASP A 50 30.69 14.78 -24.88
C ASP A 50 29.17 14.55 -24.83
N ASP A 51 28.57 13.99 -25.89
CA ASP A 51 27.16 13.62 -25.91
C ASP A 51 26.84 12.54 -24.86
N MET A 52 27.69 11.52 -24.73
CA MET A 52 27.53 10.48 -23.72
C MET A 52 27.62 11.03 -22.30
N LEU A 53 28.53 11.97 -22.04
CA LEU A 53 28.68 12.63 -20.74
C LEU A 53 27.45 13.49 -20.41
N ALA A 54 26.95 14.27 -21.38
CA ALA A 54 25.73 15.06 -21.20
C ALA A 54 24.52 14.17 -20.87
N ARG A 55 24.39 13.03 -21.55
CA ARG A 55 23.33 12.06 -21.28
C ARG A 55 23.46 11.41 -19.90
N LEU A 56 24.69 11.14 -19.43
CA LEU A 56 24.92 10.62 -18.08
C LEU A 56 24.52 11.62 -16.99
N ASP A 57 24.79 12.90 -17.20
CA ASP A 57 24.36 13.98 -16.27
C ASP A 57 22.83 14.10 -16.21
N GLU A 58 22.15 13.96 -17.35
CA GLU A 58 20.70 13.90 -17.41
C GLU A 58 20.15 12.67 -16.64
N PHE A 59 20.76 11.48 -16.83
CA PHE A 59 20.37 10.29 -16.09
C PHE A 59 20.58 10.44 -14.58
N GLU A 60 21.66 11.07 -14.15
CA GLU A 60 21.90 11.34 -12.72
C GLU A 60 20.82 12.26 -12.15
N THR A 61 20.44 13.30 -12.89
CA THR A 61 19.37 14.23 -12.50
C THR A 61 18.02 13.52 -12.38
N LEU A 62 17.69 12.65 -13.34
CA LEU A 62 16.47 11.84 -13.30
C LEU A 62 16.47 10.86 -12.14
N LEU A 63 17.59 10.18 -11.88
CA LEU A 63 17.72 9.26 -10.74
C LEU A 63 17.58 9.98 -9.40
N SER A 64 18.14 11.18 -9.28
CA SER A 64 17.98 12.03 -8.10
C SER A 64 16.50 12.39 -7.88
N SER A 65 15.81 12.79 -8.95
CA SER A 65 14.38 13.14 -8.92
C SER A 65 13.51 11.94 -8.51
N VAL A 66 13.74 10.76 -9.10
CA VAL A 66 13.02 9.53 -8.74
C VAL A 66 13.24 9.14 -7.29
N ARG A 67 14.47 9.28 -6.76
CA ARG A 67 14.75 9.02 -5.35
C ARG A 67 14.02 10.00 -4.44
N ALA A 68 14.01 11.29 -4.80
CA ALA A 68 13.29 12.31 -4.04
C ALA A 68 11.78 12.03 -4.01
N GLU A 69 11.20 11.67 -5.15
CA GLU A 69 9.78 11.29 -5.25
C GLU A 69 9.47 10.03 -4.44
N SER A 70 10.29 8.98 -4.56
CA SER A 70 10.12 7.74 -3.80
C SER A 70 10.18 7.98 -2.29
N ASN A 71 11.14 8.79 -1.83
CA ASN A 71 11.22 9.19 -0.42
C ASN A 71 10.00 10.00 0.02
N GLY A 72 9.52 10.91 -0.84
CA GLY A 72 8.30 11.68 -0.60
C GLY A 72 7.06 10.79 -0.45
N ILE A 73 6.90 9.78 -1.32
CA ILE A 73 5.80 8.82 -1.26
C ILE A 73 5.87 7.97 0.01
N MET A 74 7.05 7.44 0.34
CA MET A 74 7.24 6.62 1.53
C MET A 74 6.92 7.41 2.81
N ALA A 75 7.48 8.62 2.93
CA ALA A 75 7.32 9.45 4.11
C ALA A 75 5.89 9.97 4.29
N ASN A 76 5.23 10.44 3.22
CA ASN A 76 3.95 11.12 3.33
C ASN A 76 2.73 10.20 3.20
N HIS A 77 2.82 9.14 2.39
CA HIS A 77 1.66 8.32 2.08
C HIS A 77 1.72 6.97 2.79
N VAL A 78 2.82 6.23 2.66
CA VAL A 78 2.93 4.88 3.23
C VAL A 78 2.97 4.94 4.75
N CYS A 79 3.85 5.76 5.34
CA CYS A 79 3.92 5.91 6.78
C CYS A 79 2.60 6.45 7.38
N SER A 80 1.93 7.38 6.71
CA SER A 80 0.64 7.92 7.16
C SER A 80 -0.46 6.85 7.13
N ILE A 81 -0.55 6.03 6.08
CA ILE A 81 -1.51 4.92 6.02
C ILE A 81 -1.24 3.91 7.13
N LEU A 82 0.04 3.54 7.34
CA LEU A 82 0.42 2.62 8.40
C LEU A 82 0.10 3.18 9.79
N SER A 83 0.26 4.50 10.00
CA SER A 83 -0.09 5.14 11.28
C SER A 83 -1.59 5.09 11.60
N PHE A 84 -2.43 4.87 10.58
CA PHE A 84 -3.87 4.72 10.76
C PHE A 84 -4.30 3.27 11.07
N SER A 85 -3.39 2.30 10.97
CA SER A 85 -3.72 0.87 11.17
C SER A 85 -4.27 0.58 12.57
N ASP A 86 -3.65 1.10 13.62
CA ASP A 86 -4.11 0.94 15.01
C ASP A 86 -5.52 1.54 15.20
N ASN A 87 -5.80 2.70 14.61
CA ASN A 87 -7.12 3.34 14.67
C ASN A 87 -8.18 2.49 13.94
N PHE A 88 -7.79 1.85 12.84
CA PHE A 88 -8.68 0.97 12.09
C PHE A 88 -8.95 -0.34 12.85
N GLU A 89 -7.94 -0.88 13.54
CA GLU A 89 -8.08 -2.03 14.41
C GLU A 89 -9.01 -1.72 15.59
N GLU A 90 -8.83 -0.58 16.26
CA GLU A 90 -9.74 -0.14 17.33
C GLU A 90 -11.18 0.01 16.81
N LEU A 91 -11.37 0.65 15.66
CA LEU A 91 -12.68 0.82 15.06
C LEU A 91 -13.33 -0.53 14.72
N ARG A 92 -12.55 -1.46 14.16
CA ARG A 92 -13.01 -2.82 13.87
C ARG A 92 -13.46 -3.52 15.15
N THR A 93 -12.63 -3.52 16.21
CA THR A 93 -12.99 -4.14 17.48
C THR A 93 -14.26 -3.53 18.07
N ARG A 94 -14.44 -2.21 17.95
CA ARG A 94 -15.67 -1.54 18.41
C ARG A 94 -16.90 -1.97 17.61
N ILE A 95 -16.77 -2.17 16.31
CA ILE A 95 -17.84 -2.67 15.45
C ILE A 95 -18.18 -4.13 15.82
N ASP A 96 -17.18 -4.99 15.94
CA ASP A 96 -17.36 -6.40 16.29
C ASP A 96 -18.05 -6.53 17.67
N ASN A 97 -17.63 -5.75 18.66
CA ASN A 97 -18.26 -5.71 19.99
C ASN A 97 -19.71 -5.20 19.94
N LEU A 98 -20.01 -4.24 19.06
CA LEU A 98 -21.37 -3.74 18.88
C LEU A 98 -22.27 -4.79 18.24
N GLU A 99 -21.76 -5.53 17.26
CA GLU A 99 -22.49 -6.61 16.59
C GLU A 99 -22.86 -7.73 17.59
N VAL A 100 -21.89 -8.16 18.42
CA VAL A 100 -22.14 -9.12 19.49
C VAL A 100 -23.20 -8.63 20.46
N PHE A 101 -23.12 -7.37 20.89
CA PHE A 101 -24.10 -6.76 21.79
C PHE A 101 -25.51 -6.72 21.19
N VAL A 102 -25.64 -6.28 19.94
CA VAL A 102 -26.93 -6.25 19.23
C VAL A 102 -27.50 -7.66 19.07
N GLY A 103 -26.66 -8.65 18.78
CA GLY A 103 -27.04 -10.06 18.74
C GLY A 103 -27.60 -10.56 20.07
N ALA A 104 -26.93 -10.25 21.18
CA ALA A 104 -27.37 -10.60 22.53
C ALA A 104 -28.71 -9.94 22.89
N VAL A 105 -28.88 -8.64 22.60
CA VAL A 105 -30.14 -7.92 22.83
C VAL A 105 -31.27 -8.51 21.99
N SER A 106 -31.02 -8.84 20.72
CA SER A 106 -32.02 -9.48 19.86
C SER A 106 -32.45 -10.85 20.38
N ALA A 107 -31.51 -11.68 20.81
CA ALA A 107 -31.82 -12.99 21.39
C ALA A 107 -32.67 -12.87 22.66
N ASN A 108 -32.33 -11.93 23.55
CA ASN A 108 -33.09 -11.69 24.78
C ASN A 108 -34.49 -11.15 24.49
N LEU A 109 -34.63 -10.24 23.52
CA LEU A 109 -35.92 -9.71 23.12
C LEU A 109 -36.82 -10.81 22.53
N ASN A 110 -36.25 -11.72 21.73
CA ASN A 110 -36.97 -12.86 21.20
C ASN A 110 -37.47 -13.80 22.32
N GLU A 111 -36.66 -14.06 23.34
CA GLU A 111 -37.09 -14.91 24.47
C GLU A 111 -38.13 -14.21 25.36
N VAL A 112 -38.01 -12.90 25.58
CA VAL A 112 -39.03 -12.12 26.29
C VAL A 112 -40.34 -12.10 25.52
N GLU A 113 -40.30 -11.85 24.21
CA GLU A 113 -41.48 -11.92 23.35
C GLU A 113 -42.12 -13.31 23.48
N ARG A 114 -41.34 -14.38 23.33
CA ARG A 114 -41.81 -15.75 23.50
C ARG A 114 -42.46 -16.00 24.87
N SER A 115 -41.90 -15.45 25.95
CA SER A 115 -42.48 -15.58 27.29
C SER A 115 -43.81 -14.83 27.41
N VAL A 116 -43.91 -13.63 26.82
CA VAL A 116 -45.18 -12.87 26.75
C VAL A 116 -46.23 -13.63 25.93
N ASP A 117 -45.87 -14.20 24.77
CA ASP A 117 -46.76 -15.06 23.96
C ASP A 117 -47.42 -16.16 24.79
N VAL A 118 -46.60 -16.87 25.56
CA VAL A 118 -47.04 -17.97 26.41
C VAL A 118 -47.97 -17.46 27.52
N ALA A 119 -47.61 -16.36 28.18
CA ALA A 119 -48.41 -15.83 29.28
C ALA A 119 -49.79 -15.31 28.80
N GLU A 120 -49.82 -14.63 27.66
CA GLU A 120 -51.07 -14.15 27.03
C GLU A 120 -51.96 -15.31 26.61
N GLN A 121 -51.37 -16.39 26.09
CA GLN A 121 -52.08 -17.61 25.73
C GLN A 121 -52.64 -18.35 26.95
N GLU A 122 -51.88 -18.44 28.05
CA GLU A 122 -52.33 -19.07 29.31
C GLU A 122 -53.41 -18.25 30.03
N LEU A 123 -53.37 -16.91 29.92
CA LEU A 123 -54.33 -16.00 30.56
C LEU A 123 -55.53 -15.66 29.67
N ASN A 124 -55.59 -16.16 28.42
CA ASN A 124 -56.59 -15.80 27.40
C ASN A 124 -56.74 -14.28 27.17
N VAL A 125 -55.66 -13.50 27.32
CA VAL A 125 -55.66 -12.05 27.11
C VAL A 125 -55.06 -11.73 25.74
N THR A 126 -55.89 -11.70 24.70
CA THR A 126 -55.43 -11.49 23.31
C THR A 126 -55.64 -10.06 22.79
N ASP A 127 -56.55 -9.27 23.39
CA ASP A 127 -57.05 -8.03 22.76
C ASP A 127 -56.34 -6.75 23.23
N TYR A 128 -55.62 -6.79 24.36
CA TYR A 128 -54.84 -5.67 24.94
C TYR A 128 -53.39 -6.06 25.22
N SER A 129 -52.83 -6.90 24.35
CA SER A 129 -51.49 -7.46 24.48
C SER A 129 -50.39 -6.37 24.44
N LEU A 130 -49.40 -6.49 25.33
CA LEU A 130 -48.19 -5.66 25.40
C LEU A 130 -47.45 -5.61 24.04
N LYS A 131 -47.61 -6.66 23.22
CA LYS A 131 -47.12 -6.72 21.83
C LYS A 131 -47.66 -5.62 20.95
N GLY A 132 -48.95 -5.32 21.11
CA GLY A 132 -49.65 -4.32 20.32
C GLY A 132 -49.17 -2.90 20.59
N LEU A 133 -48.76 -2.62 21.83
CA LEU A 133 -48.42 -1.28 22.27
C LEU A 133 -46.91 -0.98 22.23
N LEU A 134 -46.06 -1.96 22.56
CA LEU A 134 -44.61 -1.75 22.68
C LEU A 134 -43.79 -2.38 21.55
N PHE A 135 -44.18 -3.56 21.06
CA PHE A 135 -43.33 -4.34 20.15
C PHE A 135 -43.62 -4.08 18.65
N LYS A 136 -44.86 -3.73 18.28
CA LYS A 136 -45.22 -3.31 16.92
C LYS A 136 -44.38 -2.13 16.36
N PRO A 137 -44.14 -1.03 17.10
CA PRO A 137 -43.34 0.08 16.57
C PRO A 137 -41.84 -0.24 16.48
N LEU A 138 -41.31 -1.17 17.29
CA LEU A 138 -39.90 -1.55 17.29
C LEU A 138 -39.54 -2.54 16.18
N LYS A 139 -40.42 -3.50 15.87
CA LYS A 139 -40.22 -4.47 14.77
C LYS A 139 -40.26 -3.87 13.37
N ALA A 140 -40.88 -2.70 13.20
CA ALA A 140 -40.85 -1.99 11.92
C ALA A 140 -39.45 -1.49 11.52
N LYS A 141 -38.48 -1.47 12.45
CA LYS A 141 -37.14 -0.90 12.25
C LYS A 141 -35.99 -1.92 12.21
N LEU A 142 -36.24 -3.19 12.54
CA LEU A 142 -35.25 -4.28 12.54
C LEU A 142 -35.78 -5.53 11.80
N THR A 143 -35.57 -5.56 10.49
CA THR A 143 -35.43 -6.77 9.63
C THR A 143 -36.67 -7.65 9.32
N ALA A 144 -36.61 -8.21 8.11
CA ALA A 144 -37.55 -9.08 7.38
C ALA A 144 -37.87 -10.43 8.06
N PRO A 145 -39.03 -11.06 7.76
CA PRO A 145 -39.55 -12.21 8.49
C PRO A 145 -38.93 -13.54 8.03
N ASP A 146 -38.54 -14.38 8.98
CA ASP A 146 -38.19 -15.79 8.76
C ASP A 146 -39.37 -16.69 9.24
N PRO A 147 -39.96 -17.54 8.40
CA PRO A 147 -41.15 -18.32 8.73
C PRO A 147 -40.78 -19.73 9.18
N ALA A 148 -40.20 -19.90 10.38
CA ALA A 148 -39.88 -21.24 10.88
C ALA A 148 -39.94 -21.34 12.42
N ALA A 149 -41.14 -21.38 13.00
CA ALA A 149 -41.32 -21.88 14.37
C ALA A 149 -42.75 -22.39 14.62
N ALA A 150 -43.20 -23.36 13.84
CA ALA A 150 -44.25 -24.28 14.28
C ALA A 150 -43.57 -25.47 14.97
N GLN A 151 -43.42 -25.42 16.30
CA GLN A 151 -43.11 -26.60 17.09
C GLN A 151 -44.12 -26.78 18.23
N THR A 152 -44.59 -28.02 18.29
CA THR A 152 -45.60 -28.60 19.16
C THR A 152 -45.05 -28.90 20.55
N LEU A 153 -45.44 -28.11 21.55
CA LEU A 153 -45.64 -28.43 22.98
C LEU A 153 -45.93 -27.09 23.69
N PRO A 154 -46.86 -27.01 24.67
CA PRO A 154 -47.09 -25.78 25.41
C PRO A 154 -45.88 -25.55 26.33
N ARG A 155 -44.92 -24.72 25.89
CA ARG A 155 -43.85 -24.23 26.75
C ARG A 155 -44.46 -23.23 27.72
N THR A 156 -44.88 -23.69 28.89
CA THR A 156 -45.29 -22.81 29.99
C THR A 156 -44.09 -22.01 30.54
N ASN A 157 -44.33 -20.82 31.07
CA ASN A 157 -43.31 -20.06 31.83
C ASN A 157 -43.18 -20.55 33.29
N LEU A 158 -43.94 -21.58 33.66
CA LEU A 158 -44.00 -22.11 35.03
C LEU A 158 -43.07 -23.32 35.19
N VAL A 159 -42.20 -23.27 36.19
CA VAL A 159 -41.44 -24.42 36.67
C VAL A 159 -41.98 -24.79 38.05
N ALA A 160 -42.55 -25.99 38.18
CA ALA A 160 -43.24 -26.44 39.40
C ALA A 160 -44.34 -25.48 39.91
N GLY A 161 -45.03 -24.79 38.99
CA GLY A 161 -46.11 -23.85 39.32
C GLY A 161 -45.64 -22.45 39.72
N VAL A 162 -44.33 -22.17 39.66
CA VAL A 162 -43.76 -20.86 39.96
C VAL A 162 -43.23 -20.25 38.66
N PHE A 163 -43.55 -18.96 38.43
CA PHE A 163 -43.06 -18.21 37.28
C PHE A 163 -41.54 -18.00 37.39
N GLN A 164 -40.81 -18.36 36.33
CA GLN A 164 -39.39 -18.07 36.22
C GLN A 164 -39.19 -16.88 35.26
N PRO A 165 -38.64 -15.74 35.73
CA PRO A 165 -38.33 -14.61 34.86
C PRO A 165 -37.32 -15.00 33.78
N VAL A 166 -37.48 -14.46 32.57
CA VAL A 166 -36.48 -14.60 31.51
C VAL A 166 -35.23 -13.83 31.94
N SER A 167 -34.09 -14.53 31.95
CA SER A 167 -32.79 -13.91 32.19
C SER A 167 -32.43 -13.05 30.97
N ILE A 168 -32.58 -11.73 31.10
CA ILE A 168 -32.17 -10.77 30.10
C ILE A 168 -30.76 -10.26 30.42
N TYR A 169 -30.08 -9.80 29.38
CA TYR A 169 -28.77 -9.16 29.48
C TYR A 169 -28.78 -8.00 30.49
N SER A 170 -27.73 -7.94 31.31
CA SER A 170 -27.44 -6.83 32.21
C SER A 170 -26.47 -5.86 31.56
N SER A 171 -26.87 -4.59 31.43
CA SER A 171 -25.99 -3.52 30.94
C SER A 171 -24.76 -3.35 31.84
N ASP A 172 -24.88 -3.60 33.14
CA ASP A 172 -23.79 -3.43 34.11
C ASP A 172 -22.67 -4.47 33.92
N GLU A 173 -22.99 -5.66 33.40
CA GLU A 173 -22.00 -6.71 33.13
C GLU A 173 -21.11 -6.40 31.94
N TYR A 174 -21.59 -5.59 30.99
CA TYR A 174 -20.89 -5.31 29.73
C TYR A 174 -20.30 -3.90 29.67
N PHE A 175 -21.04 -2.90 30.16
CA PHE A 175 -20.58 -1.51 30.20
C PHE A 175 -19.86 -1.18 31.52
N GLY A 176 -19.90 -2.08 32.50
CA GLY A 176 -19.44 -1.83 33.87
C GLY A 176 -20.47 -1.04 34.68
N ALA A 177 -20.50 -1.26 35.99
CA ALA A 177 -21.35 -0.48 36.89
C ALA A 177 -20.95 1.00 36.82
N ALA A 178 -21.94 1.90 36.73
CA ALA A 178 -21.71 3.33 36.79
C ALA A 178 -20.93 3.66 38.09
N ALA A 179 -19.78 4.31 37.95
CA ALA A 179 -18.96 4.73 39.08
C ALA A 179 -19.84 5.47 40.07
N THR A 180 -19.97 4.92 41.28
CA THR A 180 -20.74 5.52 42.36
C THR A 180 -20.09 6.88 42.65
N PRO A 181 -20.83 8.01 42.60
CA PRO A 181 -20.25 9.30 42.94
C PRO A 181 -19.72 9.23 44.38
N GLU A 182 -18.40 9.33 44.57
CA GLU A 182 -17.83 9.47 45.89
C GLU A 182 -18.45 10.71 46.55
N GLU A 183 -19.16 10.47 47.64
CA GLU A 183 -19.75 11.52 48.48
C GLU A 183 -18.61 12.41 49.01
N PRO A 184 -18.67 13.74 48.83
CA PRO A 184 -17.58 14.61 49.27
C PRO A 184 -17.49 14.55 50.79
N GLN A 185 -16.35 14.06 51.29
CA GLN A 185 -16.02 14.06 52.71
C GLN A 185 -15.98 15.52 53.19
N VAL A 186 -17.02 15.90 53.93
CA VAL A 186 -17.08 17.18 54.65
C VAL A 186 -16.12 17.08 55.83
N ALA A 187 -15.08 17.91 55.80
CA ALA A 187 -14.22 18.19 56.95
C ALA A 187 -14.89 19.19 57.90
#